data_AF-A0A3B9Y3D4-F1
#
_entry.id   AF-A0A3B9Y3D4-F1
#
_cell.length_a   1.000
_cell.length_b   1.000
_cell.length_c   1.000
_cell.angle_alpha   90.00
_cell.angle_beta   90.00
_cell.angle_gamma   90.00
#
_symmetry.space_group_name_H-M   'P 1'
#
loop_
_entity.id
_entity.type
_entity.pdbx_description
1 polymer ?
#
loop_
_entity_poly.entity_id
_entity_poly.type
_entity_poly.pdbx_seq_one_letter_code
_entity_poly.pdbx_strand_id
1 'polypeptide(L)'
;MKQLNLLLEATRARTFPVMLAPVLIGSILAWEQGTPFQWGFFALALLGALAAHLGANVINDVFDFAAGTDQAAQQLMPEGTTLATGSQALMSGKLSYTAYRGLAVGLFALALLCGILLTFFRPWAIAFGVAGFLLAFFYVAPP
;
A
#
# COMPACT_ATOMS: atom_id res chain seq x y z
N MET A 1 -12.18 7.99 17.03
CA MET A 1 -11.59 9.03 16.15
C MET A 1 -10.06 9.07 16.22
N LYS A 2 -9.42 9.18 17.40
CA LYS A 2 -7.94 9.23 17.52
C LYS A 2 -7.20 8.02 16.93
N GLN A 3 -7.71 6.81 17.15
CA GLN A 3 -7.14 5.55 16.60
C GLN A 3 -7.25 5.47 15.07
N LEU A 4 -8.38 5.88 14.49
CA LEU A 4 -8.59 5.86 13.04
C LEU A 4 -7.62 6.83 12.34
N ASN A 5 -7.49 8.06 12.86
CA ASN A 5 -6.56 9.03 12.29
C ASN A 5 -5.12 8.53 12.34
N LEU A 6 -4.75 7.83 13.42
CA LEU A 6 -3.44 7.22 13.56
C LEU A 6 -3.19 6.12 12.52
N LEU A 7 -4.19 5.27 12.24
CA LEU A 7 -4.10 4.25 11.19
C LEU A 7 -4.01 4.90 9.80
N LEU A 8 -4.81 5.94 9.52
CA LEU A 8 -4.77 6.66 8.25
C LEU A 8 -3.41 7.34 8.01
N GLU A 9 -2.81 7.89 9.07
CA GLU A 9 -1.46 8.44 9.06
C GLU A 9 -0.43 7.34 8.79
N ALA A 10 -0.46 6.25 9.56
CA ALA A 10 0.47 5.12 9.45
C ALA A 10 0.44 4.44 8.07
N THR A 11 -0.73 4.33 7.44
CA THR A 11 -0.85 3.75 6.09
C THR A 11 -0.57 4.77 4.97
N ARG A 12 -0.36 6.04 5.30
CA ARG A 12 -0.29 7.16 4.35
C ARG A 12 -1.53 7.22 3.44
N ALA A 13 -2.72 7.08 4.03
CA ALA A 13 -3.99 6.95 3.31
C ALA A 13 -4.33 8.15 2.39
N ARG A 14 -3.71 9.31 2.61
CA ARG A 14 -3.77 10.44 1.67
C ARG A 14 -3.33 10.09 0.25
N THR A 15 -2.59 9.00 0.06
CA THR A 15 -2.11 8.52 -1.24
C THR A 15 -3.09 7.57 -1.96
N PHE A 16 -4.31 7.38 -1.46
CA PHE A 16 -5.35 6.57 -2.14
C PHE A 16 -5.57 6.90 -3.61
N PRO A 17 -5.52 8.17 -4.06
CA PRO A 17 -5.71 8.49 -5.48
C PRO A 17 -4.73 7.76 -6.42
N VAL A 18 -3.54 7.40 -5.92
CA VAL A 18 -2.51 6.65 -6.69
C VAL A 18 -3.05 5.30 -7.17
N MET A 19 -3.90 4.64 -6.40
CA MET A 19 -4.53 3.37 -6.78
C MET A 19 -5.93 3.54 -7.34
N LEU A 20 -6.68 4.55 -6.87
CA LEU A 20 -8.02 4.81 -7.39
C LEU A 20 -8.00 5.16 -8.88
N ALA A 21 -7.07 6.03 -9.30
CA ALA A 21 -6.97 6.46 -10.69
C ALA A 21 -6.75 5.32 -11.69
N PRO A 22 -5.71 4.44 -11.56
CA PRO A 22 -5.49 3.36 -12.51
C PRO A 22 -6.62 2.33 -12.53
N VAL A 23 -7.23 2.00 -11.37
CA VAL A 23 -8.36 1.06 -11.30
C VAL A 23 -9.60 1.62 -12.00
N LEU A 24 -9.91 2.90 -11.78
CA LEU A 24 -11.00 3.58 -12.47
C LEU A 24 -10.75 3.65 -13.98
N ILE A 25 -9.56 4.07 -14.40
CA ILE A 25 -9.20 4.18 -15.82
C ILE A 25 -9.32 2.81 -16.49
N GLY A 26 -8.76 1.75 -15.91
CA GLY A 26 -8.87 0.40 -16.46
C GLY A 26 -10.32 -0.08 -16.57
N SER A 27 -11.16 0.25 -15.59
CA SER A 27 -12.58 -0.11 -15.59
C SER A 27 -13.38 0.67 -16.64
N ILE A 28 -13.07 1.95 -16.84
CA ILE A 28 -13.69 2.80 -17.89
C ILE A 28 -13.27 2.32 -19.27
N LEU A 29 -11.99 1.98 -19.49
CA LEU A 29 -11.51 1.45 -20.76
C LEU A 29 -12.16 0.11 -21.11
N ALA A 30 -12.33 -0.79 -20.14
CA ALA A 30 -13.04 -2.04 -20.37
C ALA A 30 -14.52 -1.80 -20.73
N TRP A 31 -15.15 -0.81 -20.09
CA TRP A 31 -16.53 -0.43 -20.37
C TRP A 31 -16.69 0.17 -21.77
N GLU A 32 -15.77 1.05 -22.18
CA GLU A 32 -15.74 1.66 -23.52
C GLU A 32 -15.58 0.60 -24.63
N GLN A 33 -14.83 -0.47 -24.37
CA GLN A 33 -14.68 -1.63 -25.27
C GLN A 33 -15.90 -2.57 -25.29
N GLY A 34 -17.02 -2.18 -24.67
CA GLY A 34 -18.28 -2.93 -24.68
C GLY A 34 -18.41 -3.98 -23.58
N THR A 35 -17.48 -4.05 -22.62
CA THR A 35 -17.65 -4.93 -21.46
C THR A 35 -18.62 -4.29 -20.46
N PRO A 36 -19.71 -4.95 -20.04
CA PRO A 36 -20.58 -4.42 -19.01
C PRO A 36 -19.80 -4.13 -17.72
N PHE A 37 -20.09 -3.00 -17.07
CA PHE A 37 -19.36 -2.63 -15.85
C PHE A 37 -19.59 -3.67 -14.74
N GLN A 38 -18.52 -4.32 -14.30
CA GLN A 38 -18.61 -5.42 -13.32
C GLN A 38 -18.24 -4.90 -11.92
N TRP A 39 -19.22 -4.37 -11.20
CA TRP A 39 -19.05 -3.77 -9.86
C TRP A 39 -18.28 -4.66 -8.87
N GLY A 40 -18.53 -5.98 -8.89
CA GLY A 40 -17.83 -6.92 -8.02
C GLY A 40 -16.32 -6.98 -8.29
N PHE A 41 -15.91 -7.04 -9.56
CA PHE A 41 -14.49 -7.06 -9.92
C PHE A 41 -13.83 -5.70 -9.73
N PHE A 42 -14.56 -4.60 -9.97
CA PHE A 42 -14.10 -3.26 -9.64
C PHE A 42 -13.78 -3.13 -8.15
N ALA A 43 -14.72 -3.54 -7.28
CA ALA A 43 -14.52 -3.49 -5.83
C ALA A 43 -13.36 -4.38 -5.38
N LEU A 44 -13.25 -5.61 -5.90
CA LEU A 44 -12.13 -6.50 -5.59
C LEU A 44 -10.77 -5.93 -6.03
N ALA A 45 -10.70 -5.38 -7.25
CA ALA A 45 -9.48 -4.76 -7.78
C ALA A 45 -9.09 -3.52 -6.97
N LEU A 46 -10.04 -2.65 -6.64
CA LEU A 46 -9.80 -1.45 -5.86
C LEU A 46 -9.36 -1.78 -4.43
N LEU A 47 -10.06 -2.69 -3.76
CA LEU A 47 -9.70 -3.13 -2.40
C LEU A 47 -8.32 -3.80 -2.37
N GLY A 48 -8.04 -4.69 -3.32
CA GLY A 48 -6.74 -5.34 -3.44
C GLY A 48 -5.59 -4.36 -3.71
N ALA A 49 -5.79 -3.44 -4.65
CA ALA A 49 -4.80 -2.41 -5.00
C ALA A 49 -4.53 -1.45 -3.83
N LEU A 50 -5.59 -0.96 -3.17
CA LEU A 50 -5.45 -0.14 -1.97
C LEU A 50 -4.73 -0.90 -0.86
N ALA A 51 -5.13 -2.14 -0.56
CA ALA A 51 -4.49 -2.93 0.47
C ALA A 51 -3.00 -3.18 0.18
N ALA A 52 -2.64 -3.50 -1.07
CA ALA A 52 -1.24 -3.66 -1.49
C ALA A 52 -0.44 -2.37 -1.32
N HIS A 53 -0.97 -1.23 -1.76
CA HIS A 53 -0.32 0.07 -1.67
C HIS A 53 -0.12 0.54 -0.24
N LEU A 54 -1.13 0.38 0.61
CA LEU A 54 -1.03 0.70 2.03
C LEU A 54 -0.07 -0.24 2.74
N GLY A 55 -0.11 -1.54 2.42
CA GLY A 55 0.84 -2.53 2.94
C GLY A 55 2.29 -2.17 2.58
N ALA A 56 2.53 -1.74 1.34
CA ALA A 56 3.83 -1.27 0.86
C ALA A 56 4.31 -0.02 1.62
N ASN A 57 3.43 0.95 1.87
CA ASN A 57 3.78 2.12 2.67
C ASN A 57 4.18 1.73 4.11
N VAL A 58 3.39 0.87 4.76
CA VAL A 58 3.64 0.46 6.16
C VAL A 58 4.91 -0.39 6.27
N ILE A 59 5.17 -1.30 5.32
CA ILE A 59 6.36 -2.14 5.38
C ILE A 59 7.63 -1.34 5.08
N ASN A 60 7.56 -0.33 4.21
CA ASN A 60 8.68 0.60 4.00
C ASN A 60 9.05 1.30 5.31
N ASP A 61 8.06 1.83 6.05
CA ASP A 61 8.31 2.45 7.36
C ASP A 61 8.98 1.46 8.36
N VAL A 62 8.60 0.19 8.32
CA VAL A 62 9.21 -0.86 9.17
C VAL A 62 10.67 -1.08 8.82
N PHE A 63 11.02 -1.12 7.53
CA PHE A 63 12.40 -1.30 7.08
C PHE A 63 13.25 -0.05 7.31
N ASP A 64 12.72 1.13 7.00
CA ASP A 64 13.42 2.40 7.18
C ASP A 64 13.70 2.67 8.66
N PHE A 65 12.75 2.37 9.54
CA PHE A 65 12.94 2.47 10.99
C PHE A 65 13.99 1.49 11.51
N ALA A 66 13.99 0.24 11.00
CA ALA A 66 14.96 -0.77 11.39
C ALA A 66 16.38 -0.48 10.87
N ALA A 67 16.50 0.14 9.70
CA ALA A 67 17.76 0.55 9.10
C ALA A 67 18.35 1.84 9.72
N GLY A 68 17.56 2.57 10.51
CA GLY A 68 17.99 3.86 11.07
C GLY A 68 17.90 5.03 10.08
N THR A 69 17.39 4.78 8.86
CA THR A 69 17.37 5.74 7.75
C THR A 69 16.52 6.97 8.09
N ASP A 70 15.34 6.75 8.67
CA ASP A 70 14.44 7.86 9.04
C ASP A 70 15.01 8.72 10.18
N GLN A 71 15.68 8.09 11.15
CA GLN A 71 16.32 8.77 12.27
C GLN A 71 17.49 9.62 11.78
N ALA A 72 18.32 9.09 10.88
CA ALA A 72 19.40 9.83 10.24
C ALA A 72 18.87 10.99 9.40
N ALA A 73 17.80 10.78 8.63
CA ALA A 73 17.16 11.83 7.84
C ALA A 73 16.60 12.97 8.72
N GLN A 74 16.01 12.63 9.88
CA GLN A 74 15.47 13.63 10.81
C GLN A 74 16.57 14.48 11.45
N GLN A 75 17.76 13.94 11.69
CA GLN A 75 18.92 14.67 12.23
C GLN A 75 19.53 15.68 11.26
N LEU A 76 19.31 15.50 9.95
CA LEU A 76 19.82 16.40 8.90
C LEU A 76 18.89 17.60 8.63
N MET A 77 17.75 17.69 9.32
CA MET A 77 16.76 18.75 9.09
C MET A 77 17.00 20.00 9.95
N PRO A 78 16.66 21.19 9.41
CA PRO A 78 16.57 22.41 10.21
C PRO A 78 15.59 22.25 11.40
N GLU A 79 15.96 22.77 12.56
CA GLU A 79 15.07 22.79 13.73
C GLU A 79 13.72 23.44 13.39
N GLY A 80 12.63 22.78 13.78
CA GLY A 80 11.26 23.24 13.49
C GLY A 80 10.69 22.77 12.15
N THR A 81 11.46 22.07 11.32
CA THR A 81 10.90 21.37 10.15
C THR A 81 10.51 19.94 10.49
N THR A 82 9.28 19.55 10.20
CA THR A 82 8.84 18.16 10.28
C THR A 82 9.05 17.50 8.93
N LEU A 83 9.98 16.54 8.86
CA LEU A 83 9.98 15.57 7.77
C LEU A 83 8.65 14.85 7.88
N ALA A 84 7.77 15.02 6.89
CA ALA A 84 6.63 14.14 6.73
C ALA A 84 7.13 12.77 6.22
N THR A 85 8.10 12.16 6.90
CA THR A 85 8.41 10.74 6.76
C THR A 85 7.16 9.98 7.17
N GLY A 86 6.81 8.93 6.43
CA GLY A 86 5.65 8.11 6.78
C GLY A 86 5.76 7.48 8.16
N SER A 87 6.99 7.25 8.60
CA SER A 87 7.34 6.58 9.84
C SER A 87 7.10 7.39 11.11
N GLN A 88 6.54 8.61 11.04
CA GLN A 88 6.32 9.46 12.23
C GLN A 88 5.56 8.75 13.35
N ALA A 89 4.51 7.97 13.04
CA ALA A 89 3.75 7.26 14.08
C ALA A 89 4.57 6.14 14.74
N LEU A 90 5.51 5.53 14.01
CA LEU A 90 6.46 4.54 14.53
C LEU A 90 7.59 5.21 15.34
N MET A 91 8.19 6.28 14.82
CA MET A 91 9.27 7.04 15.48
C MET A 91 8.82 7.72 16.77
N SER A 92 7.60 8.25 16.80
CA SER A 92 7.02 8.89 17.98
C SER A 92 6.45 7.89 19.01
N GLY A 93 6.55 6.58 18.74
CA GLY A 93 6.06 5.53 19.64
C GLY A 93 4.53 5.49 19.78
N LYS A 94 3.77 6.22 18.95
CA LYS A 94 2.30 6.19 18.95
C LYS A 94 1.75 4.82 18.54
N LEU A 95 2.48 4.11 17.69
CA LEU A 95 2.25 2.71 17.32
C LEU A 95 3.55 1.93 17.54
N SER A 96 3.43 0.73 18.12
CA SER A 96 4.59 -0.13 18.33
C SER A 96 5.07 -0.76 17.02
N TYR A 97 6.35 -1.12 16.98
CA TYR A 97 6.95 -1.83 15.85
C TYR A 97 6.21 -3.14 15.50
N THR A 98 5.75 -3.88 16.51
CA THR A 98 4.95 -5.10 16.30
C THR A 98 3.57 -4.79 15.70
N ALA A 99 2.94 -3.68 16.08
CA ALA A 99 1.66 -3.26 15.52
C ALA A 99 1.81 -2.86 14.04
N TYR A 100 2.88 -2.14 13.68
CA TYR A 100 3.21 -1.82 12.29
C TYR A 100 3.41 -3.08 11.43
N ARG A 101 4.19 -4.05 11.92
CA ARG A 101 4.37 -5.34 11.23
C ARG A 101 3.05 -6.10 11.07
N GLY A 102 2.23 -6.15 12.12
CA GLY A 102 0.90 -6.79 12.06
C GLY A 102 -0.01 -6.11 11.06
N LEU A 103 -0.01 -4.78 11.00
CA LEU A 103 -0.77 -4.00 10.03
C LEU A 103 -0.33 -4.28 8.59
N ALA A 104 0.98 -4.28 8.32
CA ALA A 104 1.52 -4.62 7.00
C ALA A 104 1.11 -6.03 6.57
N VAL A 105 1.25 -7.03 7.46
CA VAL A 105 0.83 -8.41 7.18
C VAL A 105 -0.66 -8.50 6.89
N GLY A 106 -1.50 -7.82 7.69
CA GLY A 106 -2.95 -7.81 7.47
C GLY A 106 -3.35 -7.20 6.12
N LEU A 107 -2.70 -6.10 5.73
CA LEU A 107 -2.92 -5.43 4.45
C LEU A 107 -2.46 -6.30 3.27
N PHE A 108 -1.27 -6.91 3.35
CA PHE A 108 -0.82 -7.83 2.29
C PHE A 108 -1.65 -9.11 2.21
N ALA A 109 -2.12 -9.64 3.34
CA ALA A 109 -3.02 -10.78 3.34
C ALA A 109 -4.37 -10.44 2.66
N LEU A 110 -4.91 -9.26 2.91
CA LEU A 110 -6.11 -8.77 2.21
C LEU A 110 -5.86 -8.58 0.72
N ALA A 111 -4.73 -7.98 0.33
CA ALA A 111 -4.35 -7.82 -1.06
C ALA A 111 -4.21 -9.17 -1.78
N LEU A 112 -3.56 -10.14 -1.14
CA LEU A 112 -3.39 -11.50 -1.65
C LEU A 112 -4.75 -12.19 -1.80
N LEU A 113 -5.64 -12.08 -0.82
CA LEU A 113 -6.98 -12.64 -0.89
C LEU A 113 -7.76 -12.06 -2.08
N CYS A 114 -7.76 -10.73 -2.27
CA CYS A 114 -8.38 -10.09 -3.42
C CYS A 114 -7.75 -10.57 -4.74
N GLY A 115 -6.43 -10.70 -4.81
CA GLY A 115 -5.72 -11.22 -5.97
C GLY A 115 -6.06 -12.67 -6.31
N ILE A 116 -6.18 -13.53 -5.29
CA ILE A 116 -6.61 -14.94 -5.44
C ILE A 116 -8.04 -15.00 -5.98
N LEU A 117 -8.96 -14.22 -5.38
CA LEU A 117 -10.35 -14.17 -5.83
C LEU A 117 -10.46 -13.68 -7.27
N LEU A 118 -9.72 -12.62 -7.65
CA LEU A 118 -9.68 -12.14 -9.02
C LEU A 118 -9.12 -13.20 -9.97
N THR A 119 -8.03 -13.85 -9.60
CA THR A 119 -7.39 -14.90 -10.42
C THR A 119 -8.30 -16.10 -10.61
N PHE A 120 -9.06 -16.48 -9.57
CA PHE A 120 -10.01 -17.59 -9.66
C PHE A 120 -11.06 -17.37 -10.77
N PHE A 121 -11.59 -16.14 -10.90
CA PHE A 121 -12.55 -15.80 -11.96
C PHE A 121 -11.90 -15.35 -13.28
N ARG A 122 -10.70 -14.79 -13.22
CA ARG A 122 -9.92 -14.27 -14.35
C ARG A 122 -8.48 -14.79 -14.26
N PRO A 123 -8.19 -16.02 -14.69
CA PRO A 123 -6.88 -16.65 -14.48
C PRO A 123 -5.69 -15.84 -14.99
N TRP A 124 -5.86 -15.08 -16.07
CA TRP A 124 -4.82 -14.20 -16.60
C TRP A 124 -4.43 -13.05 -15.64
N ALA A 125 -5.27 -12.70 -14.67
CA ALA A 125 -4.99 -11.66 -13.68
C ALA A 125 -3.75 -11.99 -12.82
N ILE A 126 -3.39 -13.28 -12.69
CA ILE A 126 -2.17 -13.70 -11.99
C ILE A 126 -0.92 -13.06 -12.58
N ALA A 127 -0.89 -12.81 -13.90
CA ALA A 127 0.26 -12.19 -14.56
C ALA A 127 0.51 -10.78 -14.00
N PHE A 128 -0.55 -10.01 -13.75
CA PHE A 128 -0.44 -8.68 -13.13
C PHE A 128 -0.02 -8.75 -11.66
N GLY A 129 -0.52 -9.73 -10.91
CA GLY A 129 -0.10 -9.96 -9.54
C GLY A 129 1.38 -10.30 -9.42
N VAL A 130 1.87 -11.23 -10.26
CA VAL A 130 3.28 -11.63 -10.31
C VAL A 130 4.16 -10.47 -10.78
N ALA A 131 3.79 -9.79 -11.87
CA ALA A 131 4.54 -8.65 -12.37
C ALA A 131 4.64 -7.53 -11.33
N GLY A 132 3.53 -7.19 -10.67
CA GLY A 132 3.50 -6.20 -9.60
C GLY A 132 4.39 -6.58 -8.41
N PHE A 133 4.35 -7.85 -7.98
CA PHE A 133 5.23 -8.35 -6.94
C PHE A 133 6.70 -8.23 -7.33
N LEU A 134 7.07 -8.66 -8.54
CA LEU A 134 8.46 -8.58 -9.01
C LEU A 134 8.94 -7.12 -9.10
N LEU A 135 8.12 -6.21 -9.64
CA LEU A 135 8.46 -4.78 -9.69
C LEU A 135 8.67 -4.22 -8.28
N ALA A 136 7.78 -4.53 -7.33
CA ALA A 136 7.93 -4.07 -5.95
C ALA A 136 9.14 -4.68 -5.26
N PHE A 137 9.41 -5.97 -5.47
CA PHE A 137 10.54 -6.66 -4.89
C PHE A 137 11.86 -6.10 -5.41
N PHE A 138 12.04 -5.98 -6.72
CA PHE A 138 13.28 -5.45 -7.32
C PHE A 138 13.44 -3.94 -7.19
N TYR A 139 12.38 -3.21 -6.84
CA TYR A 139 12.51 -1.81 -6.43
C TYR A 139 13.25 -1.66 -5.09
N VAL A 140 13.15 -2.66 -4.20
CA VAL A 140 13.72 -2.63 -2.84
C VAL A 140 14.94 -3.54 -2.69
N ALA A 141 14.95 -4.70 -3.36
CA ALA A 141 16.04 -5.66 -3.29
C ALA A 141 17.27 -5.14 -4.08
N PRO A 142 18.49 -5.27 -3.54
CA PRO A 142 19.71 -4.99 -4.31
C PRO A 142 19.80 -5.91 -5.54
N PRO A 143 20.34 -5.42 -6.69
CA PRO A 143 20.53 -6.23 -7.89
C PRO A 143 21.56 -7.34 -7.71
#